data_AF-A0A3C1TKB4-F1
#
_entry.id   AF-A0A3C1TKB4-F1
#
_cell.length_a   1.000
_cell.length_b   1.000
_cell.length_c   1.000
_cell.angle_alpha   90.00
_cell.angle_beta   90.00
_cell.angle_gamma   90.00
#
_symmetry.space_group_name_H-M   'P 1'
#
loop_
_entity.id
_entity.type
_entity.pdbx_description
1 polymer ?
#
loop_
_entity_poly.entity_id
_entity_poly.type
_entity_poly.pdbx_seq_one_letter_code
_entity_poly.pdbx_strand_id
1 'polypeptide(L)'
;MQCSLVDLSKVFSSSKKLPKPSFSFLKDGVNFSVYKVKDFFSQDYLNDSLKNILSEARKSFWIYGDVPTFDSNDQYSSIYLVRSCYKSIKDNISFATEEWLSLRLINNSISNNRIADLDACYLNDVPLRNFFNQEKNFSQVTVSRLCGIRPYIYHNNSVSFLESTDKGNFYTGISFVLMLFFFLKQNSSKFSEIKYGNMLLQDKFFRKVFLPIFNKDLENIFPLSNNFFGYEKKFFKVDRHFLKKQSYRFFGYWLNLDQLFDLFFDLKNKKIVDEKIFLNYIGGAVDSFDDFYINNKGKYHKVLHNINNLGNLLTQDGNIYGSDFSGNDLRKYIDDFVDDGPDLRLIDFSNFLKKTQELFNLKLL
;
A
#
# COMPACT_ATOMS: atom_id res chain seq x y z
N MET A 1 -11.65 11.34 8.22
CA MET A 1 -10.80 11.37 7.01
C MET A 1 -11.71 11.21 5.78
N GLN A 2 -12.19 12.31 5.19
CA GLN A 2 -13.05 12.26 4.00
C GLN A 2 -12.18 11.97 2.75
N CYS A 3 -12.02 10.69 2.40
CA CYS A 3 -11.84 10.34 1.00
C CYS A 3 -13.22 10.41 0.35
N SER A 4 -13.59 11.58 -0.16
CA SER A 4 -14.82 11.82 -0.95
C SER A 4 -14.79 11.14 -2.33
N LEU A 5 -13.77 10.33 -2.63
CA LEU A 5 -13.52 9.76 -3.95
C LEU A 5 -14.19 8.40 -4.16
N VAL A 6 -14.44 7.67 -3.07
CA VAL A 6 -15.11 6.36 -3.11
C VAL A 6 -16.61 6.56 -3.16
N ASP A 7 -17.24 5.99 -4.19
CA ASP A 7 -18.70 6.00 -4.34
C ASP A 7 -19.31 4.81 -3.60
N LEU A 8 -19.74 5.03 -2.35
CA LEU A 8 -20.37 3.99 -1.53
C LEU A 8 -21.66 3.43 -2.14
N SER A 9 -22.40 4.23 -2.91
CA SER A 9 -23.64 3.76 -3.56
C SER A 9 -23.32 2.71 -4.63
N LYS A 10 -22.24 2.92 -5.38
CA LYS A 10 -21.70 1.96 -6.36
C LYS A 10 -21.14 0.71 -5.68
N VAL A 11 -20.43 0.86 -4.56
CA VAL A 11 -19.92 -0.29 -3.78
C VAL A 11 -21.08 -1.14 -3.27
N PHE A 12 -22.09 -0.51 -2.67
CA PHE A 12 -23.26 -1.20 -2.10
C PHE A 12 -24.13 -1.86 -3.15
N SER A 13 -24.37 -1.21 -4.28
CA SER A 13 -25.12 -1.82 -5.40
C SER A 13 -24.37 -3.01 -6.01
N SER A 14 -23.04 -2.93 -6.11
CA SER A 14 -22.20 -4.04 -6.57
C SER A 14 -22.16 -5.18 -5.56
N SER A 15 -22.16 -4.90 -4.26
CA SER A 15 -22.09 -5.92 -3.20
C SER A 15 -23.33 -6.82 -3.13
N LYS A 16 -24.47 -6.36 -3.66
CA LYS A 16 -25.71 -7.16 -3.80
C LYS A 16 -25.68 -8.16 -4.95
N LYS A 17 -24.74 -8.03 -5.89
CA LYS A 17 -24.63 -8.85 -7.11
C LYS A 17 -23.37 -9.73 -7.12
N LEU A 18 -22.81 -9.98 -5.94
CA LEU A 18 -21.58 -10.74 -5.79
C LEU A 18 -21.80 -12.23 -6.09
N PRO A 19 -20.80 -12.91 -6.67
CA PRO A 19 -20.80 -14.36 -6.75
C PRO A 19 -20.68 -14.98 -5.34
N LYS A 20 -20.79 -16.30 -5.24
CA LYS A 20 -20.43 -17.02 -4.02
C LYS A 20 -18.95 -16.76 -3.69
N PRO A 21 -18.59 -16.48 -2.43
CA PRO A 21 -17.19 -16.32 -2.04
C PRO A 21 -16.41 -17.60 -2.30
N SER A 22 -15.15 -17.44 -2.69
CA SER A 22 -14.23 -18.55 -2.93
C SER A 22 -13.79 -19.20 -1.61
N PHE A 23 -13.81 -18.44 -0.52
CA PHE A 23 -13.55 -18.93 0.83
C PHE A 23 -14.25 -18.03 1.85
N SER A 24 -14.80 -18.61 2.92
CA SER A 24 -15.43 -17.87 4.02
C SER A 24 -14.85 -18.30 5.37
N PHE A 25 -14.70 -17.35 6.29
CA PHE A 25 -14.10 -17.58 7.59
C PHE A 25 -14.77 -16.70 8.65
N LEU A 26 -15.15 -17.28 9.79
CA LEU A 26 -15.76 -16.57 10.92
C LEU A 26 -14.74 -16.49 12.06
N LYS A 27 -14.47 -15.28 12.54
CA LYS A 27 -13.62 -15.06 13.72
C LYS A 27 -14.15 -13.89 14.54
N ASP A 28 -14.32 -14.11 15.84
CA ASP A 28 -14.72 -13.08 16.81
C ASP A 28 -15.96 -12.27 16.40
N GLY A 29 -16.97 -12.96 15.82
CA GLY A 29 -18.21 -12.32 15.36
C GLY A 29 -18.10 -11.57 14.02
N VAL A 30 -16.96 -11.67 13.34
CA VAL A 30 -16.69 -11.05 12.04
C VAL A 30 -16.70 -12.12 10.95
N ASN A 31 -17.52 -11.91 9.92
CA ASN A 31 -17.56 -12.79 8.76
C ASN A 31 -16.64 -12.25 7.65
N PHE A 32 -15.62 -13.02 7.31
CA PHE A 32 -14.70 -12.76 6.22
C PHE A 32 -15.09 -13.56 5.00
N SER A 33 -15.30 -12.88 3.88
CA SER A 33 -15.58 -13.50 2.57
C SER A 33 -14.48 -13.14 1.59
N VAL A 34 -13.69 -14.14 1.19
CA VAL A 34 -12.60 -14.01 0.22
C VAL A 34 -13.13 -14.28 -1.18
N TYR A 35 -12.88 -13.34 -2.08
CA TYR A 35 -13.25 -13.39 -3.48
C TYR A 35 -12.01 -13.35 -4.35
N LYS A 36 -11.95 -14.27 -5.32
CA LYS A 36 -11.00 -14.15 -6.43
C LYS A 36 -11.59 -13.23 -7.49
N VAL A 37 -10.85 -12.18 -7.83
CA VAL A 37 -11.26 -11.16 -8.80
C VAL A 37 -10.65 -11.45 -10.17
N LYS A 38 -9.41 -11.95 -10.19
CA LYS A 38 -8.65 -12.25 -11.41
C LYS A 38 -7.64 -13.40 -11.19
N ASP A 39 -7.46 -14.22 -12.21
CA ASP A 39 -6.42 -15.26 -12.31
C ASP A 39 -5.14 -14.73 -12.98
N PHE A 40 -3.97 -15.31 -12.64
CA PHE A 40 -2.66 -14.91 -13.18
C PHE A 40 -2.62 -14.81 -14.70
N PHE A 41 -3.22 -15.78 -15.39
CA PHE A 41 -3.13 -15.93 -16.84
C PHE A 41 -4.38 -15.47 -17.60
N SER A 42 -5.35 -14.91 -16.89
CA SER A 42 -6.57 -14.36 -17.50
C SER A 42 -6.38 -12.90 -17.83
N GLN A 43 -6.73 -12.44 -19.04
CA GLN A 43 -6.86 -11.00 -19.30
C GLN A 43 -8.13 -10.43 -18.65
N ASP A 44 -9.16 -11.26 -18.53
CA ASP A 44 -10.46 -10.86 -18.04
C ASP A 44 -10.60 -10.95 -16.52
N TYR A 45 -11.48 -10.10 -16.01
CA TYR A 45 -11.94 -10.13 -14.63
C TYR A 45 -13.07 -11.16 -14.51
N LEU A 46 -13.08 -11.91 -13.41
CA LEU A 46 -14.03 -13.01 -13.22
C LEU A 46 -15.47 -12.54 -13.01
N ASN A 47 -15.67 -11.29 -12.57
CA ASN A 47 -16.98 -10.72 -12.29
C ASN A 47 -16.93 -9.18 -12.28
N ASP A 48 -17.88 -8.53 -12.94
CA ASP A 48 -17.94 -7.07 -13.04
C ASP A 48 -18.22 -6.37 -11.71
N SER A 49 -19.04 -6.96 -10.84
CA SER A 49 -19.32 -6.40 -9.51
C SER A 49 -18.08 -6.41 -8.63
N LEU A 50 -17.27 -7.47 -8.70
CA LEU A 50 -15.97 -7.54 -8.04
C LEU A 50 -14.99 -6.51 -8.62
N LYS A 51 -14.93 -6.35 -9.95
CA LYS A 51 -14.11 -5.33 -10.62
C LYS A 51 -14.49 -3.91 -10.21
N ASN A 52 -15.78 -3.62 -10.07
CA ASN A 52 -16.28 -2.33 -9.59
C ASN A 52 -15.83 -2.03 -8.16
N ILE A 53 -15.96 -2.99 -7.25
CA ILE A 53 -15.50 -2.83 -5.87
C ILE A 53 -13.98 -2.66 -5.80
N LEU A 54 -13.22 -3.44 -6.60
CA LEU A 54 -11.78 -3.29 -6.74
C LEU A 54 -11.40 -1.88 -7.20
N SER A 55 -12.10 -1.35 -8.21
CA SER A 55 -11.88 0.01 -8.72
C SER A 55 -12.06 1.05 -7.61
N GLU A 56 -13.11 0.92 -6.81
CA GLU A 56 -13.37 1.83 -5.70
C GLU A 56 -12.33 1.68 -4.58
N ALA A 57 -11.92 0.45 -4.24
CA ALA A 57 -10.86 0.21 -3.25
C ALA A 57 -9.53 0.87 -3.64
N ARG A 58 -9.16 0.84 -4.93
CA ARG A 58 -7.90 1.41 -5.43
C ARG A 58 -7.84 2.93 -5.38
N LYS A 59 -8.98 3.63 -5.33
CA LYS A 59 -9.01 5.09 -5.13
C LYS A 59 -8.43 5.52 -3.78
N SER A 60 -8.31 4.60 -2.81
CA SER A 60 -7.62 4.89 -1.54
C SER A 60 -6.15 5.27 -1.71
N PHE A 61 -5.51 4.91 -2.84
CA PHE A 61 -4.14 5.34 -3.13
C PHE A 61 -4.02 6.80 -3.57
N TRP A 62 -5.11 7.45 -3.99
CA TRP A 62 -5.05 8.82 -4.51
C TRP A 62 -4.61 9.85 -3.46
N ILE A 63 -4.68 9.49 -2.17
CA ILE A 63 -4.15 10.32 -1.08
C ILE A 63 -2.62 10.45 -1.11
N TYR A 64 -1.92 9.51 -1.76
CA TYR A 64 -0.46 9.50 -1.83
C TYR A 64 0.07 10.16 -3.11
N GLY A 65 -0.79 10.40 -4.12
CA GLY A 65 -0.42 10.93 -5.43
C GLY A 65 -1.36 10.46 -6.55
N ASP A 66 -1.08 10.83 -7.80
CA ASP A 66 -1.89 10.44 -8.97
C ASP A 66 -1.51 9.05 -9.50
N VAL A 67 -2.42 8.09 -9.31
CA VAL A 67 -2.23 6.65 -9.57
C VAL A 67 -3.31 6.09 -10.50
N PRO A 68 -2.92 5.40 -11.59
CA PRO A 68 -3.87 4.65 -12.40
C PRO A 68 -4.61 3.61 -11.55
N THR A 69 -5.93 3.56 -11.71
CA THR A 69 -6.78 2.54 -11.07
C THR A 69 -6.44 1.16 -11.58
N PHE A 70 -6.13 1.00 -12.87
CA PHE A 70 -5.65 -0.25 -13.48
C PHE A 70 -4.38 0.05 -14.28
N ASP A 71 -3.40 -0.84 -14.21
CA ASP A 71 -2.09 -0.68 -14.86
C ASP A 71 -1.67 -1.96 -15.61
N SER A 72 -0.56 -1.88 -16.34
CA SER A 72 -0.05 -2.99 -17.14
C SER A 72 0.38 -4.21 -16.33
N ASN A 73 0.56 -4.11 -15.00
CA ASN A 73 0.87 -5.27 -14.17
C ASN A 73 -0.39 -6.06 -13.81
N ASP A 74 -1.59 -5.49 -13.96
CA ASP A 74 -2.83 -6.22 -13.70
C ASP A 74 -2.97 -7.45 -14.60
N GLN A 75 -2.50 -7.38 -15.85
CA GLN A 75 -2.59 -8.46 -16.82
C GLN A 75 -1.90 -9.76 -16.36
N TYR A 76 -0.79 -9.65 -15.63
CA TYR A 76 0.01 -10.78 -15.13
C TYR A 76 -0.24 -11.10 -13.66
N SER A 77 -1.29 -10.53 -13.07
CA SER A 77 -1.56 -10.64 -11.65
C SER A 77 -2.75 -11.54 -11.34
N SER A 78 -2.73 -12.14 -10.15
CA SER A 78 -3.94 -12.60 -9.49
C SER A 78 -4.37 -11.57 -8.46
N ILE A 79 -5.67 -11.26 -8.44
CA ILE A 79 -6.23 -10.20 -7.60
C ILE A 79 -7.31 -10.81 -6.72
N TYR A 80 -7.26 -10.46 -5.45
CA TYR A 80 -8.19 -10.91 -4.42
C TYR A 80 -8.85 -9.72 -3.73
N LEU A 81 -10.07 -9.94 -3.24
CA LEU A 81 -10.81 -9.05 -2.36
C LEU A 81 -11.28 -9.82 -1.14
N VAL A 82 -11.28 -9.18 0.02
CA VAL A 82 -11.96 -9.67 1.23
C VAL A 82 -12.99 -8.66 1.65
N ARG A 83 -14.22 -9.14 1.85
CA ARG A 83 -15.29 -8.43 2.54
C ARG A 83 -15.28 -8.86 4.00
N SER A 84 -15.21 -7.90 4.91
CA SER A 84 -15.37 -8.14 6.34
C SER A 84 -16.69 -7.54 6.80
N CYS A 85 -17.60 -8.37 7.29
CA CYS A 85 -18.91 -7.95 7.80
C CYS A 85 -19.00 -8.18 9.31
N TYR A 86 -19.42 -7.15 10.06
CA TYR A 86 -19.53 -7.19 11.52
C TYR A 86 -20.57 -6.17 12.02
N LYS A 87 -20.89 -6.22 13.32
CA LYS A 87 -21.73 -5.22 13.97
C LYS A 87 -20.86 -4.16 14.63
N SER A 88 -21.11 -2.88 14.35
CA SER A 88 -20.51 -1.76 15.09
C SER A 88 -21.56 -1.08 15.95
N ILE A 89 -21.18 -0.56 17.11
CA ILE A 89 -22.08 0.22 17.97
C ILE A 89 -21.67 1.70 17.87
N LYS A 90 -22.61 2.57 17.49
CA LYS A 90 -22.46 4.04 17.51
C LYS A 90 -23.68 4.61 18.22
N ASP A 91 -23.47 5.46 19.23
CA ASP A 91 -24.54 6.10 19.99
C ASP A 91 -25.58 5.10 20.54
N ASN A 92 -25.11 3.96 21.07
CA ASN A 92 -25.91 2.82 21.55
C ASN A 92 -26.80 2.12 20.50
N ILE A 93 -26.59 2.42 19.21
CA ILE A 93 -27.28 1.76 18.09
C ILE A 93 -26.32 0.79 17.39
N SER A 94 -26.79 -0.43 17.14
CA SER A 94 -26.03 -1.45 16.42
C SER A 94 -26.25 -1.34 14.91
N PHE A 95 -25.17 -1.16 14.15
CA PHE A 95 -25.17 -1.06 12.69
C PHE A 95 -24.46 -2.26 12.04
N ALA A 96 -25.03 -2.76 10.94
CA ALA A 96 -24.31 -3.65 10.05
C ALA A 96 -23.21 -2.86 9.35
N THR A 97 -21.96 -3.30 9.53
CA THR A 97 -20.76 -2.63 9.05
C THR A 97 -20.00 -3.52 8.11
N GLU A 98 -19.46 -2.91 7.06
CA GLU A 98 -18.67 -3.57 6.04
C GLU A 98 -17.39 -2.80 5.78
N GLU A 99 -16.30 -3.52 5.55
CA GLU A 99 -15.07 -2.98 4.98
C GLU A 99 -14.50 -3.94 3.94
N TRP A 100 -13.68 -3.40 3.04
CA TRP A 100 -13.08 -4.18 1.96
C TRP A 100 -11.57 -4.00 1.92
N LEU A 101 -10.86 -5.09 1.65
CA LEU A 101 -9.43 -5.06 1.36
C LEU A 101 -9.17 -5.78 0.04
N SER A 102 -8.27 -5.23 -0.77
CA SER A 102 -7.76 -5.84 -1.99
C SER A 102 -6.27 -6.12 -1.89
N LEU A 103 -5.86 -7.22 -2.51
CA LEU A 103 -4.47 -7.59 -2.70
C LEU A 103 -4.21 -7.99 -4.14
N ARG A 104 -3.13 -7.48 -4.73
CA ARG A 104 -2.62 -7.93 -6.02
C ARG A 104 -1.34 -8.73 -5.82
N LEU A 105 -1.28 -9.89 -6.47
CA LEU A 105 -0.13 -10.79 -6.46
C LEU A 105 0.39 -10.91 -7.89
N ILE A 106 1.66 -10.57 -8.11
CA ILE A 106 2.31 -10.62 -9.43
C ILE A 106 3.35 -11.74 -9.39
N ASN A 107 3.30 -12.66 -10.35
CA ASN A 107 4.30 -13.71 -10.43
C ASN A 107 5.52 -13.21 -11.21
N ASN A 108 6.65 -13.15 -10.52
CA ASN A 108 7.89 -12.58 -11.04
C ASN A 108 8.55 -13.45 -12.12
N SER A 109 8.21 -14.74 -12.22
CA SER A 109 8.77 -15.63 -13.25
C SER A 109 8.09 -15.47 -14.62
N ILE A 110 6.90 -14.85 -14.67
CA ILE A 110 6.08 -14.73 -15.89
C ILE A 110 6.10 -13.30 -16.44
N SER A 111 6.37 -12.31 -15.60
CA SER A 111 6.47 -10.92 -16.05
C SER A 111 7.83 -10.68 -16.74
N ASN A 112 7.86 -10.73 -18.07
CA ASN A 112 8.96 -10.14 -18.87
C ASN A 112 9.09 -8.62 -18.63
N ASN A 113 8.05 -8.02 -18.04
CA ASN A 113 8.06 -6.65 -17.56
C ASN A 113 8.65 -6.58 -16.15
N ARG A 114 9.58 -5.64 -16.01
CA ARG A 114 10.19 -5.12 -14.78
C ARG A 114 9.33 -5.36 -13.52
N ILE A 115 9.90 -6.05 -12.53
CA ILE A 115 9.26 -6.32 -11.24
C ILE A 115 9.35 -5.03 -10.43
N ALA A 116 8.31 -4.19 -10.50
CA ALA A 116 8.36 -2.81 -10.02
C ALA A 116 8.94 -2.65 -8.60
N ASP A 117 8.64 -3.55 -7.66
CA ASP A 117 9.09 -3.42 -6.26
C ASP A 117 10.52 -3.93 -6.03
N LEU A 118 10.93 -5.05 -6.67
CA LEU A 118 12.31 -5.57 -6.56
C LEU A 118 13.30 -4.81 -7.43
N ASP A 119 12.85 -4.34 -8.59
CA ASP A 119 13.65 -3.47 -9.45
C ASP A 119 13.78 -2.07 -8.86
N ALA A 120 12.84 -1.67 -8.01
CA ALA A 120 12.94 -0.43 -7.25
C ALA A 120 13.93 -0.52 -6.09
N CYS A 121 14.52 -1.67 -5.77
CA CYS A 121 15.44 -1.79 -4.63
C CYS A 121 16.84 -2.23 -5.09
N TYR A 122 17.87 -1.69 -4.43
CA TYR A 122 19.27 -1.96 -4.69
C TYR A 122 19.97 -2.46 -3.44
N LEU A 123 20.98 -3.30 -3.66
CA LEU A 123 21.96 -3.73 -2.67
C LEU A 123 23.35 -3.44 -3.24
N ASN A 124 24.12 -2.55 -2.62
CA ASN A 124 25.45 -2.12 -3.11
C ASN A 124 25.43 -1.70 -4.60
N ASP A 125 24.50 -0.83 -4.98
CA ASP A 125 24.31 -0.35 -6.37
C ASP A 125 24.00 -1.46 -7.40
N VAL A 126 23.68 -2.67 -6.94
CA VAL A 126 23.17 -3.76 -7.77
C VAL A 126 21.66 -3.94 -7.51
N PRO A 127 20.80 -3.98 -8.55
CA PRO A 127 19.38 -4.25 -8.38
C PRO A 127 19.13 -5.55 -7.63
N LEU A 128 18.26 -5.52 -6.62
CA LEU A 128 17.97 -6.67 -5.76
C LEU A 128 17.51 -7.89 -6.57
N ARG A 129 16.75 -7.68 -7.65
CA ARG A 129 16.32 -8.74 -8.58
C ARG A 129 17.47 -9.62 -9.09
N ASN A 130 18.68 -9.09 -9.21
CA ASN A 130 19.82 -9.85 -9.74
C ASN A 130 20.29 -10.90 -8.73
N PHE A 131 20.24 -10.60 -7.43
CA PHE A 131 20.55 -11.56 -6.37
C PHE A 131 19.52 -12.69 -6.35
N PHE A 132 18.24 -12.38 -6.57
CA PHE A 132 17.19 -13.40 -6.68
C PHE A 132 17.30 -14.28 -7.93
N ASN A 133 17.80 -13.75 -9.05
CA ASN A 133 17.93 -14.51 -10.30
C ASN A 133 19.18 -15.40 -10.37
N GLN A 134 20.24 -15.07 -9.62
CA GLN A 134 21.47 -15.87 -9.57
C GLN A 134 21.25 -17.20 -8.84
N GLU A 135 20.38 -17.21 -7.83
CA GLU A 135 19.90 -18.45 -7.19
C GLU A 135 18.73 -19.01 -7.99
N LYS A 136 19.01 -19.84 -9.01
CA LYS A 136 18.06 -20.44 -9.99
C LYS A 136 16.80 -21.17 -9.43
N ASN A 137 16.52 -21.12 -8.13
CA ASN A 137 15.46 -21.86 -7.43
C ASN A 137 14.51 -21.00 -6.58
N PHE A 138 14.48 -19.67 -6.79
CA PHE A 138 13.59 -18.75 -6.06
C PHE A 138 12.39 -18.33 -6.93
N SER A 139 11.37 -19.18 -7.03
CA SER A 139 10.08 -18.73 -7.55
C SER A 139 9.39 -17.86 -6.49
N GLN A 140 8.94 -16.68 -6.90
CA GLN A 140 8.49 -15.65 -5.98
C GLN A 140 7.32 -14.81 -6.50
N VAL A 141 6.59 -14.22 -5.56
CA VAL A 141 5.42 -13.38 -5.85
C VAL A 141 5.57 -12.02 -5.20
N THR A 142 5.37 -10.97 -5.99
CA THR A 142 5.31 -9.60 -5.49
C THR A 142 3.91 -9.29 -5.00
N VAL A 143 3.80 -8.88 -3.75
CA VAL A 143 2.58 -8.43 -3.10
C VAL A 143 2.49 -6.91 -3.29
N SER A 144 1.55 -6.48 -4.12
CA SER A 144 1.39 -5.08 -4.51
C SER A 144 -0.04 -4.60 -4.35
N ARG A 145 -0.23 -3.28 -4.43
CA ARG A 145 -1.56 -2.62 -4.42
C ARG A 145 -2.46 -3.06 -3.25
N LEU A 146 -1.89 -3.19 -2.04
CA LEU A 146 -2.67 -3.38 -0.83
C LEU A 146 -3.51 -2.13 -0.54
N CYS A 147 -4.80 -2.20 -0.87
CA CYS A 147 -5.73 -1.08 -0.77
C CYS A 147 -7.09 -1.52 -0.24
N GLY A 148 -7.94 -0.57 0.15
CA GLY A 148 -9.22 -0.93 0.74
C GLY A 148 -10.24 0.18 0.78
N ILE A 149 -11.47 -0.22 1.08
CA ILE A 149 -12.59 0.67 1.37
C ILE A 149 -12.78 0.65 2.88
N ARG A 150 -12.68 1.85 3.48
CA ARG A 150 -12.87 2.05 4.92
C ARG A 150 -14.28 1.61 5.37
N PRO A 151 -14.44 1.27 6.67
CA PRO A 151 -15.73 0.89 7.23
C PRO A 151 -16.87 1.81 6.82
N TYR A 152 -17.93 1.22 6.29
CA TYR A 152 -19.19 1.88 6.01
C TYR A 152 -20.36 1.11 6.63
N ILE A 153 -21.41 1.84 6.96
CA ILE A 153 -22.65 1.31 7.52
C ILE A 153 -23.78 1.43 6.49
N TYR A 154 -24.75 0.53 6.60
CA TYR A 154 -26.01 0.63 5.87
C TYR A 154 -27.16 0.78 6.87
N HIS A 155 -27.93 1.87 6.73
CA HIS A 155 -29.07 2.16 7.58
C HIS A 155 -30.13 2.94 6.81
N ASN A 156 -31.41 2.56 6.93
CA ASN A 156 -32.54 3.25 6.28
C ASN A 156 -32.32 3.56 4.78
N ASN A 157 -31.89 2.57 3.99
CA ASN A 157 -31.57 2.73 2.57
C ASN A 157 -30.44 3.71 2.23
N SER A 158 -29.72 4.21 3.23
CA SER A 158 -28.55 5.06 3.06
C SER A 158 -27.27 4.29 3.40
N VAL A 159 -26.19 4.64 2.71
CA VAL A 159 -24.83 4.17 3.02
C VAL A 159 -23.98 5.36 3.40
N SER A 160 -23.25 5.22 4.50
CA SER A 160 -22.36 6.27 4.98
C SER A 160 -21.12 5.66 5.60
N PHE A 161 -20.03 6.40 5.56
CA PHE A 161 -18.82 5.99 6.25
C PHE A 161 -19.01 6.08 7.76
N LEU A 162 -18.42 5.14 8.49
CA LEU A 162 -18.42 5.19 9.94
C LEU A 162 -17.51 6.35 10.42
N GLU A 163 -18.12 7.41 10.97
CA GLU A 163 -17.44 8.68 11.30
C GLU A 163 -16.50 8.61 12.51
N SER A 164 -16.73 7.68 13.44
CA SER A 164 -16.22 7.72 14.81
C SER A 164 -14.93 6.97 15.07
N THR A 165 -14.12 6.65 14.05
CA THR A 165 -12.88 5.92 14.29
C THR A 165 -11.68 6.60 13.68
N ASP A 166 -10.86 7.15 14.57
CA ASP A 166 -9.44 7.28 14.31
C ASP A 166 -8.92 5.90 13.86
N LYS A 167 -8.70 5.77 12.54
CA LYS A 167 -7.76 4.85 11.86
C LYS A 167 -8.32 3.57 11.19
N GLY A 168 -8.89 3.71 9.99
CA GLY A 168 -8.72 2.77 8.88
C GLY A 168 -9.45 1.42 8.95
N ASN A 169 -9.10 0.51 8.03
CA ASN A 169 -9.65 -0.84 7.94
C ASN A 169 -9.19 -1.71 9.13
N PHE A 170 -10.10 -2.09 10.03
CA PHE A 170 -9.77 -2.76 11.30
C PHE A 170 -9.19 -4.15 11.09
N TYR A 171 -9.72 -4.87 10.10
CA TYR A 171 -9.37 -6.25 9.84
C TYR A 171 -8.43 -6.38 8.65
N THR A 172 -7.64 -5.34 8.35
CA THR A 172 -6.64 -5.34 7.27
C THR A 172 -5.71 -6.55 7.37
N GLY A 173 -5.12 -6.78 8.55
CA GLY A 173 -4.12 -7.82 8.70
C GLY A 173 -4.73 -9.21 8.54
N ILE A 174 -5.90 -9.48 9.12
CA ILE A 174 -6.60 -10.77 8.96
C ILE A 174 -6.97 -10.97 7.49
N SER A 175 -7.54 -9.95 6.84
CA SER A 175 -7.92 -10.02 5.43
C SER A 175 -6.72 -10.28 4.52
N PHE A 176 -5.58 -9.64 4.78
CA PHE A 176 -4.32 -9.92 4.08
C PHE A 176 -3.92 -11.39 4.23
N VAL A 177 -3.91 -11.88 5.46
CA VAL A 177 -3.52 -13.27 5.77
C VAL A 177 -4.42 -14.27 5.05
N LEU A 178 -5.73 -14.03 5.07
CA LEU A 178 -6.70 -14.90 4.40
C LEU A 178 -6.53 -14.90 2.87
N MET A 179 -6.28 -13.73 2.24
CA MET A 179 -6.00 -13.68 0.80
C MET A 179 -4.74 -14.44 0.44
N LEU A 180 -3.66 -14.25 1.20
CA LEU A 180 -2.39 -14.89 0.91
C LEU A 180 -2.44 -16.40 1.17
N PHE A 181 -3.07 -16.83 2.26
CA PHE A 181 -3.36 -18.25 2.52
C PHE A 181 -4.16 -18.88 1.39
N PHE A 182 -5.23 -18.21 0.96
CA PHE A 182 -6.08 -18.72 -0.11
C PHE A 182 -5.35 -18.79 -1.45
N PHE A 183 -4.53 -17.78 -1.76
CA PHE A 183 -3.64 -17.81 -2.92
C PHE A 183 -2.73 -19.05 -2.88
N LEU A 184 -2.00 -19.28 -1.79
CA LEU A 184 -1.09 -20.42 -1.66
C LEU A 184 -1.84 -21.75 -1.76
N LYS A 185 -3.01 -21.87 -1.14
CA LYS A 185 -3.85 -23.06 -1.23
C LYS A 185 -4.31 -23.37 -2.66
N GLN A 186 -4.73 -22.36 -3.42
CA GLN A 186 -5.20 -22.56 -4.79
C GLN A 186 -4.07 -22.87 -5.78
N ASN A 187 -2.85 -22.43 -5.46
CA ASN A 187 -1.74 -22.40 -6.38
C ASN A 187 -0.62 -23.39 -6.01
N SER A 188 -0.77 -24.13 -4.91
CA SER A 188 0.21 -25.10 -4.40
C SER A 188 0.61 -26.16 -5.44
N SER A 189 -0.34 -26.63 -6.25
CA SER A 189 -0.08 -27.62 -7.30
C SER A 189 0.50 -27.01 -8.59
N LYS A 190 0.17 -25.75 -8.88
CA LYS A 190 0.64 -25.04 -10.08
C LYS A 190 2.01 -24.41 -9.90
N PHE A 191 2.40 -24.19 -8.65
CA PHE A 191 3.59 -23.44 -8.30
C PHE A 191 4.26 -24.03 -7.06
N SER A 192 4.53 -25.35 -7.09
CA SER A 192 5.29 -26.07 -6.07
C SER A 192 6.67 -25.43 -5.78
N GLU A 193 7.16 -24.58 -6.68
CA GLU A 193 8.41 -23.87 -6.56
C GLU A 193 8.31 -22.51 -5.87
N ILE A 194 7.11 -21.89 -5.74
CA ILE A 194 6.96 -20.56 -5.13
C ILE A 194 7.22 -20.67 -3.63
N LYS A 195 8.39 -20.19 -3.21
CA LYS A 195 8.85 -20.26 -1.82
C LYS A 195 8.69 -18.94 -1.08
N TYR A 196 8.77 -17.82 -1.81
CA TYR A 196 8.84 -16.50 -1.19
C TYR A 196 7.85 -15.50 -1.78
N GLY A 197 7.35 -14.62 -0.91
CA GLY A 197 6.71 -13.38 -1.28
C GLY A 197 7.64 -12.19 -1.03
N ASN A 198 7.42 -11.08 -1.73
CA ASN A 198 8.05 -9.81 -1.38
C ASN A 198 6.99 -8.71 -1.33
N MET A 199 7.19 -7.72 -0.47
CA MET A 199 6.29 -6.59 -0.32
C MET A 199 7.08 -5.37 0.09
N LEU A 200 6.87 -4.25 -0.61
CA LEU A 200 7.44 -2.98 -0.23
C LEU A 200 6.40 -2.18 0.56
N LEU A 201 6.67 -1.86 1.84
CA LEU A 201 5.69 -1.22 2.73
C LEU A 201 6.34 -0.34 3.79
N GLN A 202 5.70 0.79 4.15
CA GLN A 202 6.15 1.61 5.27
C GLN A 202 6.07 0.84 6.60
N ASP A 203 7.17 0.82 7.36
CA ASP A 203 7.28 0.02 8.59
C ASP A 203 6.21 0.39 9.63
N LYS A 204 5.86 1.67 9.74
CA LYS A 204 4.79 2.15 10.62
C LYS A 204 3.44 1.50 10.30
N PHE A 205 3.10 1.40 9.02
CA PHE A 205 1.87 0.75 8.60
C PHE A 205 1.97 -0.77 8.78
N PHE A 206 3.10 -1.36 8.38
CA PHE A 206 3.38 -2.78 8.53
C PHE A 206 3.20 -3.25 9.98
N ARG A 207 3.90 -2.63 10.94
CA ARG A 207 3.81 -3.00 12.36
C ARG A 207 2.40 -2.81 12.90
N LYS A 208 1.73 -1.69 12.57
CA LYS A 208 0.36 -1.45 13.02
C LYS A 208 -0.61 -2.55 12.59
N VAL A 209 -0.43 -3.10 11.38
CA VAL A 209 -1.33 -4.10 10.80
C VAL A 209 -0.99 -5.52 11.25
N PHE A 210 0.30 -5.88 11.28
CA PHE A 210 0.72 -7.27 11.42
C PHE A 210 1.24 -7.64 12.81
N LEU A 211 1.74 -6.68 13.60
CA LEU A 211 2.20 -6.94 14.97
C LEU A 211 1.08 -7.51 15.86
N PRO A 212 -0.19 -7.03 15.80
CA PRO A 212 -1.27 -7.61 16.61
C PRO A 212 -1.60 -9.06 16.28
N ILE A 213 -1.22 -9.54 15.08
CA ILE A 213 -1.54 -10.89 14.60
C ILE A 213 -0.39 -11.85 14.88
N PHE A 214 0.83 -11.45 14.50
CA PHE A 214 2.00 -12.33 14.53
C PHE A 214 2.89 -12.10 15.75
N ASN A 215 2.70 -10.99 16.48
CA ASN A 215 3.43 -10.65 17.70
C ASN A 215 4.95 -10.87 17.55
N LYS A 216 5.56 -11.69 18.41
CA LYS A 216 7.00 -11.98 18.40
C LYS A 216 7.50 -12.69 17.13
N ASP A 217 6.63 -13.34 16.37
CA ASP A 217 7.00 -14.08 15.16
C ASP A 217 7.04 -13.17 13.91
N LEU A 218 6.68 -11.89 14.04
CA LEU A 218 6.55 -10.95 12.93
C LEU A 218 7.81 -10.87 12.06
N GLU A 219 8.99 -10.72 12.65
CA GLU A 219 10.25 -10.58 11.90
C GLU A 219 10.73 -11.91 11.30
N ASN A 220 10.28 -13.06 11.83
CA ASN A 220 10.56 -14.37 11.24
C ASN A 220 9.69 -14.64 10.02
N ILE A 221 8.47 -14.12 10.01
CA ILE A 221 7.50 -14.33 8.92
C ILE A 221 7.69 -13.29 7.82
N PHE A 222 8.03 -12.06 8.20
CA PHE A 222 8.18 -10.93 7.31
C PHE A 222 9.55 -10.25 7.48
N PRO A 223 10.68 -10.96 7.38
CA PRO A 223 11.99 -10.34 7.57
C PRO A 223 12.20 -9.16 6.62
N LEU A 224 12.86 -8.11 7.13
CA LEU A 224 13.42 -7.08 6.28
C LEU A 224 14.45 -7.70 5.32
N SER A 225 14.48 -7.24 4.08
CA SER A 225 15.41 -7.74 3.05
C SER A 225 16.87 -7.69 3.51
N ASN A 226 17.29 -6.63 4.20
CA ASN A 226 18.64 -6.52 4.72
C ASN A 226 19.00 -7.61 5.74
N ASN A 227 18.06 -7.94 6.64
CA ASN A 227 18.25 -9.02 7.61
C ASN A 227 18.25 -10.38 6.91
N PHE A 228 17.38 -10.57 5.91
CA PHE A 228 17.30 -11.82 5.15
C PHE A 228 18.59 -12.11 4.37
N PHE A 229 19.19 -11.09 3.75
CA PHE A 229 20.42 -11.25 2.98
C PHE A 229 21.70 -11.13 3.81
N GLY A 230 21.62 -10.76 5.10
CA GLY A 230 22.78 -10.64 5.98
C GLY A 230 23.62 -9.37 5.74
N TYR A 231 23.00 -8.27 5.34
CA TYR A 231 23.67 -7.00 5.04
C TYR A 231 23.12 -5.87 5.93
N GLU A 232 23.95 -4.85 6.18
CA GLU A 232 23.51 -3.64 6.91
C GLU A 232 22.49 -2.83 6.11
N LYS A 233 21.55 -2.17 6.82
CA LYS A 233 20.46 -1.38 6.19
C LYS A 233 20.97 -0.31 5.22
N LYS A 234 22.11 0.33 5.52
CA LYS A 234 22.68 1.40 4.69
C LYS A 234 23.02 0.97 3.25
N PHE A 235 23.18 -0.34 3.02
CA PHE A 235 23.44 -0.90 1.70
C PHE A 235 22.18 -1.12 0.87
N PHE A 236 21.00 -0.98 1.48
CA PHE A 236 19.71 -1.09 0.82
C PHE A 236 19.16 0.30 0.53
N LYS A 237 18.81 0.54 -0.73
CA LYS A 237 18.18 1.79 -1.17
C LYS A 237 17.06 1.52 -2.14
N VAL A 238 16.05 2.39 -2.15
CA VAL A 238 15.09 2.43 -3.25
C VAL A 238 15.69 3.28 -4.37
N ASP A 239 15.68 2.76 -5.59
CA ASP A 239 16.04 3.52 -6.78
C ASP A 239 14.88 4.40 -7.25
N ARG A 240 14.94 5.63 -6.76
CA ARG A 240 14.02 6.72 -7.11
C ARG A 240 14.14 7.13 -8.58
N HIS A 241 15.28 6.90 -9.23
CA HIS A 241 15.49 7.24 -10.65
C HIS A 241 14.88 6.18 -11.58
N PHE A 242 15.02 4.89 -11.27
CA PHE A 242 14.36 3.80 -12.00
C PHE A 242 12.85 3.93 -11.99
N LEU A 243 12.29 4.43 -10.89
CA LEU A 243 10.88 4.74 -10.77
C LEU A 243 10.43 5.92 -11.65
N LYS A 244 11.30 6.54 -12.47
CA LYS A 244 10.97 7.60 -13.45
C LYS A 244 10.10 8.70 -12.85
N LYS A 245 10.52 9.25 -11.72
CA LYS A 245 9.79 10.23 -10.90
C LYS A 245 8.50 9.75 -10.22
N GLN A 246 8.12 8.47 -10.31
CA GLN A 246 6.97 7.97 -9.55
C GLN A 246 7.17 8.12 -8.04
N SER A 247 8.38 7.89 -7.52
CA SER A 247 8.73 8.15 -6.11
C SER A 247 8.40 9.58 -5.68
N TYR A 248 8.71 10.56 -6.52
CA TYR A 248 8.43 11.97 -6.31
C TYR A 248 6.96 12.35 -6.50
N ARG A 249 6.28 11.77 -7.49
CA ARG A 249 4.84 11.97 -7.71
C ARG A 249 3.99 11.34 -6.60
N PHE A 250 4.53 10.31 -5.94
CA PHE A 250 3.90 9.53 -4.87
C PHE A 250 4.66 9.72 -3.54
N PHE A 251 5.15 10.93 -3.31
CA PHE A 251 6.09 11.20 -2.22
C PHE A 251 5.57 10.78 -0.85
N GLY A 252 4.25 10.87 -0.61
CA GLY A 252 3.61 10.46 0.64
C GLY A 252 3.79 8.98 0.99
N TYR A 253 4.06 8.15 -0.02
CA TYR A 253 4.38 6.73 0.15
C TYR A 253 5.89 6.48 0.18
N TRP A 254 6.64 7.12 -0.71
CA TRP A 254 8.04 6.77 -0.99
C TRP A 254 9.07 7.52 -0.18
N LEU A 255 8.76 8.73 0.30
CA LEU A 255 9.72 9.58 1.00
C LEU A 255 9.38 9.65 2.49
N ASN A 256 10.41 9.74 3.32
CA ASN A 256 10.24 10.11 4.72
C ASN A 256 9.71 11.55 4.81
N LEU A 257 8.43 11.69 5.15
CA LEU A 257 7.77 12.99 5.19
C LEU A 257 8.37 13.93 6.24
N ASP A 258 8.77 13.43 7.40
CA ASP A 258 9.34 14.30 8.43
C ASP A 258 10.66 14.92 7.95
N GLN A 259 11.55 14.10 7.37
CA GLN A 259 12.80 14.59 6.77
C GLN A 259 12.57 15.49 5.55
N LEU A 260 11.57 15.20 4.72
CA LEU A 260 11.23 16.04 3.57
C LEU A 260 10.80 17.45 4.00
N PHE A 261 9.96 17.56 5.03
CA PHE A 261 9.53 18.86 5.54
C PHE A 261 10.61 19.59 6.33
N ASP A 262 11.47 18.86 7.04
CA ASP A 262 12.69 19.43 7.64
C ASP A 262 13.61 20.03 6.55
N LEU A 263 13.79 19.32 5.43
CA LEU A 263 14.55 19.82 4.28
C LEU A 263 13.90 21.09 3.68
N PHE A 264 12.58 21.11 3.49
CA PHE A 264 11.89 22.30 2.97
C PHE A 264 12.03 23.50 3.90
N PHE A 265 11.92 23.28 5.20
CA PHE A 265 12.13 24.32 6.22
C PHE A 265 13.56 24.88 6.18
N ASP A 266 14.55 24.01 5.99
CA ASP A 266 15.95 24.39 5.81
C ASP A 266 16.21 25.19 4.53
N LEU A 267 15.67 24.74 3.39
CA LEU A 267 15.79 25.43 2.11
C LEU A 267 15.17 26.84 2.17
N LYS A 268 14.04 26.97 2.88
CA LYS A 268 13.41 28.26 3.17
C LYS A 268 14.31 29.17 4.01
N ASN A 269 14.80 28.67 5.14
CA ASN A 269 15.63 29.46 6.06
C ASN A 269 16.95 29.93 5.44
N LYS A 270 17.52 29.10 4.56
CA LYS A 270 18.71 29.44 3.76
C LYS A 270 18.41 30.36 2.58
N LYS A 271 17.14 30.75 2.39
CA LYS A 271 16.66 31.58 1.27
C LYS A 271 16.99 31.00 -0.12
N ILE A 272 17.07 29.68 -0.21
CA ILE A 272 17.27 28.96 -1.49
C ILE A 272 15.94 28.87 -2.24
N VAL A 273 14.84 28.65 -1.51
CA VAL A 273 13.48 28.59 -2.04
C VAL A 273 12.58 29.52 -1.22
N ASP A 274 11.79 30.36 -1.88
CA ASP A 274 10.80 31.22 -1.22
C ASP A 274 9.65 30.37 -0.66
N GLU A 275 9.17 30.67 0.54
CA GLU A 275 8.10 29.91 1.19
C GLU A 275 6.80 29.89 0.39
N LYS A 276 6.51 30.95 -0.39
CA LYS A 276 5.33 31.05 -1.25
C LYS A 276 5.28 29.91 -2.26
N ILE A 277 6.44 29.41 -2.68
CA ILE A 277 6.53 28.27 -3.59
C ILE A 277 5.95 27.03 -2.90
N PHE A 278 6.37 26.72 -1.67
CA PHE A 278 5.82 25.57 -0.95
C PHE A 278 4.32 25.74 -0.68
N LEU A 279 3.89 26.94 -0.28
CA LEU A 279 2.48 27.24 -0.03
C LEU A 279 1.60 27.06 -1.26
N ASN A 280 2.07 27.37 -2.47
CA ASN A 280 1.31 27.14 -3.71
C ASN A 280 0.90 25.67 -3.93
N TYR A 281 1.64 24.73 -3.32
CA TYR A 281 1.38 23.29 -3.44
C TYR A 281 0.84 22.66 -2.16
N ILE A 282 0.70 23.43 -1.07
CA ILE A 282 0.01 23.00 0.14
C ILE A 282 -1.42 23.55 0.07
N GLY A 283 -2.38 22.66 -0.13
CA GLY A 283 -3.81 22.97 -0.09
C GLY A 283 -4.31 23.29 1.33
N GLY A 284 -5.46 23.97 1.37
CA GLY A 284 -6.07 24.49 2.60
C GLY A 284 -5.78 25.97 2.82
N ALA A 285 -6.49 26.59 3.76
CA ALA A 285 -6.20 27.95 4.20
C ALA A 285 -4.99 27.92 5.14
N VAL A 286 -3.80 27.94 4.56
CA VAL A 286 -2.52 27.98 5.27
C VAL A 286 -1.85 29.31 4.98
N ASP A 287 -1.76 30.18 5.98
CA ASP A 287 -1.23 31.53 5.81
C ASP A 287 0.30 31.60 5.87
N SER A 288 0.95 30.60 6.50
CA SER A 288 2.40 30.52 6.66
C SER A 288 2.91 29.09 6.60
N PHE A 289 4.08 28.90 5.97
CA PHE A 289 4.75 27.60 5.94
C PHE A 289 5.26 27.19 7.33
N ASP A 290 5.67 28.14 8.17
CA ASP A 290 6.20 27.88 9.50
C ASP A 290 5.10 27.33 10.42
N ASP A 291 3.92 27.95 10.41
CA ASP A 291 2.77 27.47 11.16
C ASP A 291 2.34 26.09 10.69
N PHE A 292 2.32 25.85 9.38
CA PHE A 292 2.04 24.52 8.83
C PHE A 292 3.06 23.49 9.33
N TYR A 293 4.35 23.81 9.24
CA TYR A 293 5.45 22.95 9.64
C TYR A 293 5.34 22.59 11.13
N ILE A 294 5.22 23.59 12.01
CA ILE A 294 5.18 23.41 13.47
C ILE A 294 3.94 22.60 13.88
N ASN A 295 2.76 22.92 13.35
CA ASN A 295 1.51 22.27 13.74
C ASN A 295 1.41 20.82 13.26
N ASN A 296 2.13 20.46 12.19
CA ASN A 296 2.05 19.13 11.56
C ASN A 296 3.29 18.25 11.77
N LYS A 297 4.33 18.74 12.46
CA LYS A 297 5.55 17.98 12.73
C LYS A 297 5.26 16.62 13.37
N GLY A 298 5.79 15.53 12.80
CA GLY A 298 5.52 14.14 13.20
C GLY A 298 4.13 13.61 12.82
N LYS A 299 3.32 14.42 12.14
CA LYS A 299 1.91 14.14 11.82
C LYS A 299 1.55 14.39 10.35
N TYR A 300 2.52 14.59 9.46
CA TYR A 300 2.27 14.86 8.03
C TYR A 300 1.39 13.80 7.34
N HIS A 301 1.49 12.54 7.76
CA HIS A 301 0.61 11.46 7.30
C HIS A 301 -0.90 11.73 7.50
N LYS A 302 -1.28 12.59 8.46
CA LYS A 302 -2.68 12.97 8.72
C LYS A 302 -3.18 14.04 7.74
N VAL A 303 -2.27 14.81 7.15
CA VAL A 303 -2.57 15.92 6.23
C VAL A 303 -2.14 15.65 4.80
N LEU A 304 -1.88 14.38 4.44
CA LEU A 304 -1.50 13.96 3.07
C LEU A 304 -2.39 14.55 1.97
N HIS A 305 -3.70 14.62 2.22
CA HIS A 305 -4.66 15.23 1.29
C HIS A 305 -4.40 16.72 1.02
N ASN A 306 -3.96 17.47 2.03
CA ASN A 306 -3.62 18.89 1.88
C ASN A 306 -2.31 19.05 1.11
N ILE A 307 -1.41 18.08 1.16
CA ILE A 307 -0.07 18.20 0.57
C ILE A 307 0.07 17.40 -0.73
N ASN A 308 -1.01 16.82 -1.25
CA ASN A 308 -0.97 15.94 -2.43
C ASN A 308 -0.35 16.62 -3.67
N ASN A 309 -0.54 17.93 -3.80
CA ASN A 309 -0.04 18.72 -4.92
C ASN A 309 1.48 18.90 -4.90
N LEU A 310 2.16 18.62 -3.77
CA LEU A 310 3.63 18.60 -3.73
C LEU A 310 4.24 17.62 -4.73
N GLY A 311 3.52 16.56 -5.12
CA GLY A 311 3.97 15.68 -6.20
C GLY A 311 4.27 16.42 -7.51
N ASN A 312 3.52 17.48 -7.82
CA ASN A 312 3.75 18.31 -9.01
C ASN A 312 5.06 19.13 -8.87
N LEU A 313 5.29 19.73 -7.70
CA LEU A 313 6.55 20.43 -7.41
C LEU A 313 7.75 19.48 -7.53
N LEU A 314 7.66 18.31 -6.89
CA LEU A 314 8.75 17.33 -6.83
C LEU A 314 9.07 16.70 -8.19
N THR A 315 8.12 16.71 -9.13
CA THR A 315 8.29 16.18 -10.48
C THR A 315 8.57 17.23 -11.54
N GLN A 316 8.57 18.52 -11.18
CA GLN A 316 8.78 19.62 -12.11
C GLN A 316 10.08 19.47 -12.91
N ASP A 317 9.97 19.73 -14.20
CA ASP A 317 11.09 19.83 -15.13
C ASP A 317 11.50 21.29 -15.29
N GLY A 318 12.82 21.54 -15.32
CA GLY A 318 13.36 22.91 -15.39
C GLY A 318 13.17 23.69 -14.09
N ASN A 319 13.09 25.01 -14.22
CA ASN A 319 13.00 25.93 -13.09
C ASN A 319 11.65 25.83 -12.40
N ILE A 320 11.66 25.90 -11.07
CA ILE A 320 10.44 26.01 -10.26
C ILE A 320 9.84 27.40 -10.49
N TYR A 321 8.52 27.47 -10.66
CA TYR A 321 7.86 28.75 -11.00
C TYR A 321 8.14 29.78 -9.90
N GLY A 322 8.69 30.94 -10.30
CA GLY A 322 9.08 32.00 -9.38
C GLY A 322 10.42 31.78 -8.66
N SER A 323 11.27 30.85 -9.14
CA SER A 323 12.60 30.61 -8.60
C SER A 323 13.65 30.32 -9.69
N ASP A 324 14.90 30.67 -9.41
CA ASP A 324 16.08 30.22 -10.18
C ASP A 324 16.49 28.78 -9.83
N PHE A 325 15.84 28.19 -8.82
CA PHE A 325 16.06 26.82 -8.37
C PHE A 325 15.29 25.83 -9.25
N SER A 326 15.96 24.79 -9.75
CA SER A 326 15.32 23.82 -10.62
C SER A 326 14.72 22.64 -9.85
N GLY A 327 13.73 21.98 -10.46
CA GLY A 327 13.19 20.72 -9.93
C GLY A 327 14.25 19.61 -9.87
N ASN A 328 15.28 19.66 -10.74
CA ASN A 328 16.42 18.73 -10.66
C ASN A 328 17.28 19.00 -9.43
N ASP A 329 17.51 20.27 -9.09
CA ASP A 329 18.28 20.62 -7.90
C ASP A 329 17.51 20.22 -6.64
N LEU A 330 16.20 20.47 -6.58
CA LEU A 330 15.36 20.01 -5.47
C LEU A 330 15.47 18.49 -5.27
N ARG A 331 15.41 17.71 -6.36
CA ARG A 331 15.54 16.25 -6.30
C ARG A 331 16.92 15.81 -5.79
N LYS A 332 18.01 16.48 -6.19
CA LYS A 332 19.34 16.18 -5.63
C LYS A 332 19.39 16.36 -4.12
N TYR A 333 18.84 17.47 -3.60
CA TYR A 333 18.73 17.66 -2.15
C TYR A 333 17.91 16.54 -1.48
N ILE A 334 16.81 16.11 -2.10
CA ILE A 334 16.00 15.01 -1.56
C ILE A 334 16.77 13.69 -1.56
N ASP A 335 17.51 13.40 -2.63
CA ASP A 335 18.32 12.19 -2.75
C ASP A 335 19.47 12.16 -1.73
N ASP A 336 20.00 13.32 -1.34
CA ASP A 336 21.09 13.44 -0.37
C ASP A 336 20.62 13.42 1.10
N PHE A 337 19.42 13.94 1.40
CA PHE A 337 19.00 14.25 2.77
C PHE A 337 17.71 13.57 3.24
N VAL A 338 16.95 12.93 2.34
CA VAL A 338 15.66 12.30 2.70
C VAL A 338 15.79 10.80 2.44
N ASP A 339 15.51 10.00 3.47
CA ASP A 339 15.47 8.54 3.39
C ASP A 339 14.18 8.05 2.73
N ASP A 340 14.22 6.79 2.25
CA ASP A 340 13.04 6.11 1.73
C ASP A 340 12.04 5.81 2.85
N GLY A 341 10.76 5.98 2.56
CA GLY A 341 9.65 5.67 3.46
C GLY A 341 9.42 4.17 3.63
N PRO A 342 9.31 3.37 2.55
CA PRO A 342 8.98 1.96 2.66
C PRO A 342 10.22 1.08 2.72
N ASP A 343 10.12 -0.01 3.50
CA ASP A 343 11.14 -1.05 3.55
C ASP A 343 10.67 -2.28 2.74
N LEU A 344 11.61 -2.96 2.07
CA LEU A 344 11.33 -4.22 1.39
C LEU A 344 11.35 -5.36 2.40
N ARG A 345 10.22 -6.05 2.52
CA ARG A 345 10.06 -7.25 3.35
C ARG A 345 9.86 -8.48 2.49
N LEU A 346 10.41 -9.60 2.95
CA LEU A 346 10.25 -10.91 2.34
C LEU A 346 9.31 -11.76 3.17
N ILE A 347 8.58 -12.66 2.54
CA ILE A 347 7.63 -13.56 3.17
C ILE A 347 8.08 -14.97 2.87
N ASP A 348 8.51 -15.73 3.87
CA ASP A 348 8.71 -17.16 3.72
C ASP A 348 7.34 -17.85 3.77
N PHE A 349 6.88 -18.40 2.65
CA PHE A 349 5.55 -18.99 2.58
C PHE A 349 5.40 -20.26 3.43
N SER A 350 6.48 -20.99 3.70
CA SER A 350 6.42 -22.17 4.57
C SER A 350 6.15 -21.76 6.02
N ASN A 351 6.90 -20.77 6.52
CA ASN A 351 6.73 -20.22 7.86
C ASN A 351 5.39 -19.49 8.00
N PHE A 352 5.03 -18.70 6.98
CA PHE A 352 3.75 -17.99 6.93
C PHE A 352 2.57 -18.98 7.00
N LEU A 353 2.59 -20.06 6.20
CA LEU A 353 1.51 -21.05 6.19
C LEU A 353 1.40 -21.75 7.54
N LYS A 354 2.52 -22.25 8.07
CA LYS A 354 2.54 -22.91 9.39
C LYS A 354 1.93 -22.00 10.45
N LYS A 355 2.40 -20.75 10.55
CA LYS A 355 1.89 -19.81 11.56
C LYS A 355 0.42 -19.45 11.34
N THR A 356 0.01 -19.28 10.09
CA THR A 356 -1.38 -18.96 9.76
C THR A 356 -2.33 -20.10 10.14
N GLN A 357 -1.93 -21.35 9.89
CA GLN A 357 -2.70 -22.52 10.29
C GLN A 357 -2.83 -22.61 11.82
N GLU A 358 -1.75 -22.34 12.57
CA GLU A 358 -1.78 -22.28 14.04
C GLU A 358 -2.73 -21.18 14.56
N LEU A 359 -2.62 -19.96 14.03
CA LEU A 359 -3.35 -18.78 14.54
C LEU A 359 -4.83 -18.73 14.15
N PHE A 360 -5.19 -19.36 13.04
CA PHE A 360 -6.54 -19.30 12.47
C PHE A 360 -7.23 -20.67 12.41
N ASN A 361 -6.58 -21.74 12.89
CA ASN A 361 -7.06 -23.12 12.83
C ASN A 361 -7.52 -23.53 11.41
N LEU A 362 -6.73 -23.12 10.41
CA LEU A 362 -6.99 -23.41 9.00
C LEU A 362 -6.31 -24.71 8.59
N LYS A 363 -6.99 -25.54 7.79
CA LYS A 363 -6.41 -26.77 7.21
C LYS A 363 -6.12 -26.57 5.72
N LEU A 364 -4.89 -26.91 5.29
CA LEU A 364 -4.63 -27.25 3.89
C LEU A 364 -5.27 -28.62 3.67
N LEU A 365 -6.14 -28.74 2.67
CA LEU A 365 -6.77 -30.02 2.32
C LEU A 365 -5.79 -30.84 1.49
#